data_AF-A0A485LHR7-F1
#
_entry.id   AF-A0A485LHR7-F1
#
_cell.length_a   1.000
_cell.length_b   1.000
_cell.length_c   1.000
_cell.angle_alpha   90.00
_cell.angle_beta   90.00
_cell.angle_gamma   90.00
#
_symmetry.space_group_name_H-M   'P 1'
#
loop_
_entity.id
_entity.type
_entity.pdbx_description
1 polymer ?
#
loop_
_entity_poly.entity_id
_entity_poly.type
_entity_poly.pdbx_seq_one_letter_code
_entity_poly.pdbx_strand_id
1 'polypeptide(L)'
;MQTRVLRRHKLLALESHESVQLDDELVCILMEIERLYLDFPKPIQIRIERWVEKISEPIVHVPWKKNANYYAILLLEMIRRGVFREPFDKNPPAGPLQTLPRYMINALEGTKKPTKNNTWLKAYERVVGRTLEKTSKPRLSRERDDGDDDGVPPSPWTSPATPSIERDVRRPPSYVEMANETLNRMESDLEKERATTASLRQQLQEMSVHAKTQAVALDAAKQDLQSSKTMHHREVERMQMLHAVEVDELKKKHHRQIQEAILQNERTMAQTRANATAERMLPLGAYAMIVPPDDSMGSAGESSIQDFLAYIDRFQVETCALTRKSNDPMPARRSSDALLGG
;
A
#
# COMPACT_ATOMS: atom_id res chain seq x y z
N MET A 1 13.37 -9.34 10.64
CA MET A 1 12.11 -9.37 9.86
C MET A 1 12.15 -8.49 8.60
N GLN A 2 12.77 -7.30 8.62
CA GLN A 2 12.91 -6.40 7.46
C GLN A 2 13.57 -7.03 6.21
N THR A 3 14.54 -7.94 6.41
CA THR A 3 15.24 -8.62 5.30
C THR A 3 14.35 -9.57 4.49
N ARG A 4 13.30 -10.15 5.09
CA ARG A 4 12.33 -11.01 4.39
C ARG A 4 11.32 -10.19 3.59
N VAL A 5 10.91 -9.04 4.12
CA VAL A 5 9.97 -8.12 3.47
C VAL A 5 10.61 -7.48 2.23
N LEU A 6 11.87 -7.02 2.32
CA LEU A 6 12.59 -6.49 1.16
C LEU A 6 12.78 -7.53 0.04
N ARG A 7 13.08 -8.80 0.39
CA ARG A 7 13.18 -9.87 -0.60
C ARG A 7 11.84 -10.13 -1.29
N ARG A 8 10.74 -10.12 -0.53
CA ARG A 8 9.39 -10.29 -1.08
C ARG A 8 9.01 -9.15 -2.02
N HIS A 9 9.29 -7.89 -1.67
CA HIS A 9 9.04 -6.76 -2.58
C HIS A 9 9.88 -6.83 -3.87
N LYS A 10 11.15 -7.25 -3.79
CA LYS A 10 11.98 -7.45 -4.98
C LYS A 10 11.44 -8.56 -5.88
N LEU A 11 10.98 -9.68 -5.30
CA LEU A 11 10.37 -10.78 -6.05
C LEU A 11 9.07 -10.35 -6.73
N LEU A 12 8.18 -9.64 -6.03
CA LEU A 12 6.94 -9.12 -6.62
C LEU A 12 7.20 -8.09 -7.73
N ALA A 13 8.22 -7.23 -7.56
CA ALA A 13 8.63 -6.30 -8.60
C ALA A 13 9.19 -7.02 -9.83
N LEU A 14 10.01 -8.06 -9.65
CA LEU A 14 10.51 -8.92 -10.72
C LEU A 14 9.37 -9.64 -11.46
N GLU A 15 8.41 -10.22 -10.74
CA GLU A 15 7.24 -10.88 -11.32
C GLU A 15 6.38 -9.90 -12.12
N SER A 16 6.19 -8.66 -11.63
CA SER A 16 5.47 -7.62 -12.37
C SER A 16 6.19 -7.21 -13.65
N HIS A 17 7.52 -7.09 -13.62
CA HIS A 17 8.31 -6.72 -14.79
C HIS A 17 8.32 -7.84 -15.84
N GLU A 18 8.51 -9.09 -15.42
CA GLU A 18 8.45 -10.26 -16.30
C GLU A 18 7.07 -10.43 -16.92
N SER A 19 6.00 -10.20 -16.14
CA SER A 19 4.63 -10.22 -16.64
C SER A 19 4.42 -9.25 -17.80
N VAL A 20 4.83 -7.98 -17.64
CA VAL A 20 4.68 -6.95 -18.68
C VAL A 20 5.50 -7.29 -19.91
N GLN A 21 6.74 -7.76 -19.73
CA GLN A 21 7.59 -8.17 -20.86
C GLN A 21 6.96 -9.30 -21.68
N LEU A 22 6.32 -10.27 -21.03
CA LEU A 22 5.66 -11.38 -21.72
C LEU A 22 4.43 -10.91 -22.51
N ASP A 23 3.67 -9.95 -21.98
CA ASP A 23 2.55 -9.33 -22.68
C ASP A 23 3.03 -8.58 -23.93
N ASP A 24 4.11 -7.79 -23.81
CA ASP A 24 4.72 -7.09 -24.94
C ASP A 24 5.22 -8.07 -26.01
N GLU A 25 5.90 -9.15 -25.60
CA GLU A 25 6.34 -10.22 -26.50
C GLU A 25 5.15 -10.85 -27.24
N LEU A 26 4.05 -11.13 -26.53
CA LEU A 26 2.85 -11.73 -27.10
C LEU A 26 2.25 -10.84 -28.18
N VAL A 27 2.05 -9.55 -27.87
CA VAL A 27 1.52 -8.56 -28.82
C VAL A 27 2.38 -8.50 -30.07
N CYS A 28 3.71 -8.47 -29.94
CA CYS A 28 4.62 -8.47 -31.10
C CYS A 28 4.43 -9.70 -31.99
N ILE A 29 4.26 -10.88 -31.40
CA ILE A 29 4.06 -12.12 -32.17
C ILE A 29 2.71 -12.12 -32.87
N LEU A 30 1.64 -11.70 -32.18
CA LEU A 30 0.28 -11.64 -32.73
C LEU A 30 0.19 -10.67 -33.92
N MET A 31 0.83 -9.50 -33.84
CA MET A 31 0.90 -8.55 -34.96
C MET A 31 1.56 -9.17 -36.21
N GLU A 32 2.60 -9.98 -36.02
CA GLU A 32 3.30 -10.64 -37.13
C GLU A 32 2.45 -11.78 -37.71
N ILE A 33 1.71 -12.50 -36.87
CA ILE A 33 0.68 -13.46 -37.31
C ILE A 33 -0.36 -12.74 -38.17
N GLU A 34 -0.89 -11.61 -37.68
CA GLU A 34 -1.90 -10.81 -38.37
C GLU A 34 -1.44 -10.35 -39.76
N ARG A 35 -0.15 -10.02 -39.89
CA ARG A 35 0.46 -9.62 -41.14
C ARG A 35 0.49 -10.75 -42.19
N LEU A 36 0.63 -11.99 -41.75
CA LEU A 36 0.91 -13.15 -42.62
C LEU A 36 -0.32 -14.01 -42.92
N TYR A 37 -1.28 -14.11 -41.98
CA TYR A 37 -2.35 -15.09 -42.11
C TYR A 37 -3.40 -14.77 -43.19
N LEU A 38 -3.48 -13.51 -43.65
CA LEU A 38 -4.40 -13.07 -44.70
C LEU A 38 -4.13 -13.73 -46.07
N ASP A 39 -2.91 -14.25 -46.28
CA ASP A 39 -2.50 -14.91 -47.52
C ASP A 39 -3.01 -16.37 -47.60
N PHE A 40 -3.59 -16.90 -46.52
CA PHE A 40 -4.09 -18.27 -46.46
C PHE A 40 -5.56 -18.41 -46.91
N PRO A 41 -6.00 -19.60 -47.34
CA PRO A 41 -7.42 -19.88 -47.60
C PRO A 41 -8.34 -19.61 -46.41
N LYS A 42 -9.59 -19.21 -46.68
CA LYS A 42 -10.59 -18.83 -45.65
C LYS A 42 -10.75 -19.84 -44.49
N PRO A 43 -10.79 -21.17 -44.71
CA PRO A 43 -10.89 -22.13 -43.60
C PRO A 43 -9.69 -22.10 -42.64
N ILE A 44 -8.49 -21.79 -43.16
CA ILE A 44 -7.27 -21.68 -42.36
C ILE A 44 -7.26 -20.34 -41.63
N GLN A 45 -7.69 -19.24 -42.28
CA GLN A 45 -7.84 -17.93 -41.63
C GLN A 45 -8.72 -18.02 -40.37
N ILE A 46 -9.93 -18.58 -40.50
CA ILE A 46 -10.88 -18.75 -39.39
C ILE A 46 -10.25 -19.55 -38.24
N ARG A 47 -9.44 -20.56 -38.56
CA ARG A 47 -8.78 -21.37 -37.54
C ARG A 47 -7.69 -20.59 -36.82
N ILE A 48 -6.88 -19.83 -37.57
CA ILE A 48 -5.85 -18.96 -37.01
C ILE A 48 -6.49 -17.91 -36.10
N GLU A 49 -7.57 -17.26 -36.55
CA GLU A 49 -8.34 -16.29 -35.75
C GLU A 49 -8.79 -16.89 -34.43
N ARG A 50 -9.40 -18.08 -34.44
CA ARG A 50 -9.81 -18.78 -33.19
C ARG A 50 -8.65 -19.07 -32.25
N TRP A 51 -7.51 -19.47 -32.79
CA TRP A 51 -6.32 -19.69 -31.97
C TRP A 51 -5.72 -18.39 -31.45
N VAL A 52 -5.73 -17.31 -32.23
CA VAL A 52 -5.31 -15.97 -31.79
C VAL A 52 -6.21 -15.50 -30.65
N GLU A 53 -7.53 -15.58 -30.80
CA GLU A 53 -8.49 -15.30 -29.74
C GLU A 53 -8.15 -16.09 -28.47
N LYS A 54 -7.92 -17.41 -28.62
CA LYS A 54 -7.62 -18.30 -27.50
C LYS A 54 -6.31 -17.95 -26.78
N ILE A 55 -5.28 -17.64 -27.54
CA ILE A 55 -3.95 -17.29 -27.04
C ILE A 55 -3.98 -15.90 -26.37
N SER A 56 -4.85 -15.01 -26.85
CA SER A 56 -4.99 -13.63 -26.34
C SER A 56 -5.91 -13.50 -25.12
N GLU A 57 -6.47 -14.59 -24.60
CA GLU A 57 -7.29 -14.57 -23.39
C GLU A 57 -6.52 -13.93 -22.21
N PRO A 58 -7.15 -13.11 -21.35
CA PRO A 58 -6.47 -12.46 -20.23
C PRO A 58 -5.90 -13.49 -19.25
N ILE A 59 -4.56 -13.53 -19.14
CA ILE A 59 -3.84 -14.43 -18.24
C ILE A 59 -3.15 -13.62 -17.13
N VAL A 60 -3.39 -13.97 -15.87
CA VAL A 60 -2.76 -13.29 -14.72
C VAL A 60 -1.41 -13.93 -14.35
N HIS A 61 -1.28 -15.25 -14.52
CA HIS A 61 -0.15 -16.01 -13.99
C HIS A 61 1.03 -16.09 -14.98
N VAL A 62 2.24 -15.69 -14.55
CA VAL A 62 3.45 -15.59 -15.40
C VAL A 62 3.79 -16.88 -16.16
N PRO A 63 3.83 -18.08 -15.54
CA PRO A 63 4.01 -19.35 -16.26
C PRO A 63 2.99 -19.61 -17.38
N TRP A 64 1.74 -19.15 -17.21
CA TRP A 64 0.70 -19.31 -18.23
C TRP A 64 0.88 -18.32 -19.38
N LYS A 65 1.39 -17.11 -19.11
CA LYS A 65 1.79 -16.16 -20.16
C LYS A 65 2.94 -16.72 -21.00
N LYS A 66 3.94 -17.32 -20.37
CA LYS A 66 5.01 -18.03 -21.08
C LYS A 66 4.45 -19.12 -22.00
N ASN A 67 3.48 -19.88 -21.51
CA ASN A 67 2.79 -20.90 -22.31
C ASN A 67 2.07 -20.28 -23.52
N ALA A 68 1.30 -19.20 -23.33
CA ALA A 68 0.66 -18.47 -24.43
C ALA A 68 1.67 -17.97 -25.48
N ASN A 69 2.82 -17.44 -25.04
CA ASN A 69 3.89 -17.03 -25.95
C ASN A 69 4.45 -18.21 -26.74
N TYR A 70 4.62 -19.39 -26.13
CA TYR A 70 5.05 -20.58 -26.88
C TYR A 70 4.04 -20.99 -27.95
N TYR A 71 2.73 -20.95 -27.65
CA TYR A 71 1.70 -21.18 -28.67
C TYR A 71 1.78 -20.15 -29.79
N ALA A 72 1.93 -18.87 -29.47
CA ALA A 72 2.02 -17.80 -30.46
C ALA A 72 3.25 -17.98 -31.37
N ILE A 73 4.43 -18.29 -30.81
CA ILE A 73 5.65 -18.53 -31.59
C ILE A 73 5.47 -19.75 -32.49
N LEU A 74 4.91 -20.84 -31.96
CA LEU A 74 4.68 -22.05 -32.74
C LEU A 74 3.69 -21.81 -33.89
N LEU A 75 2.60 -21.08 -33.63
CA LEU A 75 1.62 -20.69 -34.64
C LEU A 75 2.27 -19.83 -35.73
N LEU A 76 3.07 -18.83 -35.34
CA LEU A 76 3.81 -17.98 -36.26
C LEU A 76 4.76 -18.79 -37.14
N GLU A 77 5.46 -19.78 -36.58
CA GLU A 77 6.36 -20.65 -37.33
C GLU A 77 5.60 -21.53 -38.35
N MET A 78 4.45 -22.08 -37.95
CA MET A 78 3.60 -22.85 -38.87
C MET A 78 3.04 -21.99 -40.00
N ILE A 79 2.67 -20.74 -39.70
CA ILE A 79 2.23 -19.75 -40.69
C ILE A 79 3.37 -19.42 -41.66
N ARG A 80 4.59 -19.17 -41.17
CA ARG A 80 5.75 -18.91 -42.03
C ARG A 80 6.09 -20.07 -42.95
N ARG A 81 5.90 -21.30 -42.49
CA ARG A 81 6.16 -22.53 -43.28
C ARG A 81 4.97 -22.94 -44.15
N GLY A 82 3.77 -22.43 -43.89
CA GLY A 82 2.52 -22.85 -44.52
C GLY A 82 2.07 -24.28 -44.20
N VAL A 83 2.63 -24.91 -43.16
CA VAL A 83 2.33 -26.30 -42.78
C VAL A 83 1.77 -26.33 -41.36
N PHE A 84 0.47 -26.61 -41.25
CA PHE A 84 -0.23 -26.72 -39.97
C PHE A 84 -0.20 -28.16 -39.46
N ARG A 85 0.29 -28.33 -38.24
CA ARG A 85 0.32 -29.59 -37.48
C ARG A 85 -0.42 -29.40 -36.16
N GLU A 86 -0.64 -30.48 -35.43
CA GLU A 86 -1.17 -30.41 -34.06
C GLU A 86 -0.33 -29.42 -33.21
N PRO A 87 -0.97 -28.50 -32.46
CA PRO A 87 -2.41 -28.40 -32.16
C PRO A 87 -3.25 -27.57 -33.15
N PHE A 88 -2.62 -26.92 -34.14
CA PHE A 88 -3.27 -25.99 -35.07
C PHE A 88 -3.91 -26.67 -36.31
N ASP A 89 -3.92 -28.00 -36.35
CA ASP A 89 -4.67 -28.79 -37.31
C ASP A 89 -6.18 -28.78 -37.03
N LYS A 90 -6.58 -28.42 -35.81
CA LYS A 90 -7.97 -28.34 -35.33
C LYS A 90 -8.26 -26.98 -34.70
N ASN A 91 -9.52 -26.74 -34.37
CA ASN A 91 -9.91 -25.58 -33.54
C ASN A 91 -9.37 -25.76 -32.11
N PRO A 92 -9.12 -24.66 -31.38
CA PRO A 92 -8.69 -24.74 -29.99
C PRO A 92 -9.71 -25.51 -29.14
N PRO A 93 -9.25 -26.33 -28.18
CA PRO A 93 -10.14 -27.03 -27.26
C PRO A 93 -10.85 -26.04 -26.32
N ALA A 94 -12.04 -26.44 -25.85
CA ALA A 94 -12.75 -25.69 -24.81
C ALA A 94 -12.00 -25.79 -23.46
N GLY A 95 -12.14 -24.74 -22.63
CA GLY A 95 -11.45 -24.66 -21.34
C GLY A 95 -10.09 -23.97 -21.43
N PRO A 96 -9.27 -23.98 -20.37
CA PRO A 96 -8.02 -23.22 -20.30
C PRO A 96 -6.96 -23.73 -21.30
N LEU A 97 -6.07 -22.83 -21.74
CA LEU A 97 -4.97 -23.17 -22.64
C LEU A 97 -4.03 -24.20 -21.97
N GLN A 98 -4.05 -25.42 -22.48
CA GLN A 98 -3.23 -26.51 -21.96
C GLN A 98 -1.74 -26.19 -22.11
N THR A 99 -0.88 -26.80 -21.28
CA THR A 99 0.56 -26.59 -21.41
C THR A 99 1.11 -27.33 -22.62
N LEU A 100 1.89 -26.66 -23.48
CA LEU A 100 2.52 -27.33 -24.61
C LEU A 100 3.45 -28.46 -24.13
N PRO A 101 3.44 -29.62 -24.80
CA PRO A 101 4.39 -30.68 -24.53
C PRO A 101 5.84 -30.19 -24.64
N ARG A 102 6.71 -30.64 -23.73
CA ARG A 102 8.09 -30.13 -23.61
C ARG A 102 8.91 -30.26 -24.90
N TYR A 103 8.68 -31.30 -25.69
CA TYR A 103 9.38 -31.50 -26.96
C TYR A 103 9.04 -30.43 -28.01
N MET A 104 7.81 -29.87 -27.99
CA MET A 104 7.42 -28.77 -28.87
C MET A 104 8.07 -27.46 -28.43
N ILE A 105 8.16 -27.23 -27.12
CA ILE A 105 8.82 -26.04 -26.56
C ILE A 105 10.32 -26.04 -26.90
N ASN A 106 11.01 -27.16 -26.70
CA ASN A 106 12.43 -27.28 -27.00
C ASN A 106 12.75 -27.09 -28.49
N ALA A 107 11.83 -27.49 -29.39
CA ALA A 107 11.97 -27.24 -30.82
C ALA A 107 11.91 -25.75 -31.20
N LEU A 108 11.28 -24.91 -30.36
CA LEU A 108 11.15 -23.46 -30.57
C LEU A 108 12.37 -22.68 -30.09
N GLU A 109 13.17 -23.21 -29.15
CA GLU A 109 14.34 -22.52 -28.59
C GLU A 109 15.44 -22.25 -29.65
N GLY A 110 15.45 -23.01 -30.77
CA GLY A 110 16.33 -22.76 -31.91
C GLY A 110 15.81 -21.74 -32.93
N THR A 111 14.59 -21.23 -32.77
CA THR A 111 13.97 -20.28 -33.72
C THR A 111 14.26 -18.84 -33.29
N LYS A 112 14.71 -18.00 -34.23
CA LYS A 112 15.04 -16.60 -33.95
C LYS A 112 13.77 -15.85 -33.54
N LYS A 113 13.68 -15.44 -32.27
CA LYS A 113 12.66 -14.48 -31.80
C LYS A 113 12.70 -13.23 -32.70
N PRO A 114 11.55 -12.66 -33.09
CA PRO A 114 11.53 -11.45 -33.91
C PRO A 114 12.30 -10.33 -33.21
N THR A 115 13.36 -9.86 -33.86
CA THR A 115 14.27 -8.84 -33.31
C THR A 115 13.55 -7.50 -33.11
N LYS A 116 13.84 -6.83 -32.00
CA LYS A 116 13.24 -5.56 -31.54
C LYS A 116 13.50 -4.34 -32.45
N ASN A 117 14.19 -4.50 -33.59
CA ASN A 117 14.64 -3.38 -34.41
C ASN A 117 13.52 -2.89 -35.34
N ASN A 118 12.88 -1.78 -34.97
CA ASN A 118 12.21 -0.74 -35.79
C ASN A 118 11.35 -1.15 -37.01
N THR A 119 10.98 -2.41 -37.11
CA THR A 119 10.06 -2.94 -38.13
C THR A 119 8.60 -2.69 -37.70
N TRP A 120 8.41 -2.44 -36.40
CA TRP A 120 7.13 -2.30 -35.69
C TRP A 120 6.42 -0.98 -35.97
N LEU A 121 7.15 0.15 -35.99
CA LEU A 121 6.58 1.46 -36.36
C LEU A 121 5.98 1.41 -37.78
N LYS A 122 6.73 0.81 -38.71
CA LYS A 122 6.31 0.63 -40.10
C LYS A 122 5.14 -0.34 -40.27
N ALA A 123 4.99 -1.33 -39.38
CA ALA A 123 3.87 -2.26 -39.38
C ALA A 123 2.59 -1.59 -38.82
N TYR A 124 2.71 -0.86 -37.71
CA TYR A 124 1.63 -0.04 -37.14
C TYR A 124 1.13 1.02 -38.14
N GLU A 125 2.05 1.77 -38.77
CA GLU A 125 1.74 2.76 -39.82
C GLU A 125 1.00 2.14 -41.02
N ARG A 126 1.31 0.89 -41.40
CA ARG A 126 0.64 0.22 -42.53
C ARG A 126 -0.75 -0.33 -42.19
N VAL A 127 -0.98 -0.75 -40.95
CA VAL A 127 -2.31 -1.18 -40.48
C VAL A 127 -3.25 0.03 -40.41
N VAL A 128 -2.76 1.15 -39.88
CA VAL A 128 -3.49 2.43 -39.85
C VAL A 128 -3.65 3.03 -41.27
N GLY A 129 -2.65 2.86 -42.15
CA GLY A 129 -2.76 3.32 -43.54
C GLY A 129 -3.80 2.57 -44.38
N ARG A 130 -3.96 1.26 -44.17
CA ARG A 130 -4.94 0.44 -44.93
C ARG A 130 -6.39 0.73 -44.57
N THR A 131 -6.67 1.20 -43.35
CA THR A 131 -8.00 1.66 -42.94
C THR A 131 -8.32 3.05 -43.50
N LEU A 132 -7.32 3.89 -43.79
CA LEU A 132 -7.50 5.20 -44.41
C LEU A 132 -7.61 5.15 -45.96
N GLU A 133 -6.83 4.32 -46.65
CA GLU A 133 -6.79 4.32 -48.13
C GLU A 133 -8.02 3.67 -48.80
N LYS A 134 -8.78 2.84 -48.08
CA LYS A 134 -10.01 2.23 -48.64
C LYS A 134 -11.17 3.21 -48.83
N THR A 135 -11.05 4.45 -48.37
CA THR A 135 -12.07 5.50 -48.51
C THR A 135 -11.81 6.44 -49.70
N SER A 136 -10.68 6.32 -50.38
CA SER A 136 -10.19 7.37 -51.29
C SER A 136 -9.58 6.85 -52.59
N LYS A 137 -10.38 6.22 -53.47
CA LYS A 137 -10.15 6.27 -54.92
C LYS A 137 -11.46 6.37 -55.72
N PRO A 138 -11.76 7.51 -56.36
CA PRO A 138 -12.74 7.57 -57.44
C PRO A 138 -12.13 6.99 -58.72
N ARG A 139 -12.97 6.24 -59.43
CA ARG A 139 -12.70 5.54 -60.68
C ARG A 139 -12.47 6.57 -61.80
N LEU A 140 -11.33 6.47 -62.49
CA LEU A 140 -11.02 7.24 -63.70
C LEU A 140 -12.12 7.05 -64.76
N SER A 141 -12.71 8.15 -65.21
CA SER A 141 -13.49 8.22 -66.44
C SER A 141 -12.58 8.65 -67.57
N ARG A 142 -12.54 7.81 -68.59
CA ARG A 142 -11.84 7.94 -69.86
C ARG A 142 -12.54 9.01 -70.70
N GLU A 143 -11.90 10.16 -70.90
CA GLU A 143 -12.36 11.15 -71.86
C GLU A 143 -12.10 10.63 -73.28
N ARG A 144 -13.12 10.72 -74.13
CA ARG A 144 -12.99 10.62 -75.58
C ARG A 144 -13.08 12.02 -76.16
N ASP A 145 -12.19 12.20 -77.13
CA ASP A 145 -12.04 13.25 -78.12
C ASP A 145 -13.26 13.36 -79.07
N ASP A 146 -13.23 14.38 -79.93
CA ASP A 146 -14.20 14.87 -80.94
C ASP A 146 -15.04 16.07 -80.40
N GLY A 147 -15.05 17.28 -80.95
CA GLY A 147 -14.64 17.86 -82.23
C GLY A 147 -15.58 19.07 -82.48
N ASP A 148 -15.10 20.10 -83.17
CA ASP A 148 -15.68 21.43 -83.43
C ASP A 148 -17.20 21.50 -83.77
N ASP A 149 -17.86 22.65 -83.51
CA ASP A 149 -18.50 23.51 -84.54
C ASP A 149 -19.49 24.58 -83.99
N ASP A 150 -19.39 25.75 -84.61
CA ASP A 150 -20.13 27.03 -84.65
C ASP A 150 -21.50 27.28 -83.94
N GLY A 151 -21.57 28.45 -83.28
CA GLY A 151 -22.42 29.57 -83.70
C GLY A 151 -23.97 29.53 -83.54
N VAL A 152 -24.48 30.61 -82.90
CA VAL A 152 -25.81 31.28 -83.08
C VAL A 152 -26.91 31.06 -82.00
N PRO A 153 -27.40 32.14 -81.34
CA PRO A 153 -28.68 32.21 -80.57
C PRO A 153 -29.83 32.77 -81.48
N PRO A 154 -31.12 32.97 -81.08
CA PRO A 154 -31.74 33.00 -79.74
C PRO A 154 -33.19 32.39 -79.64
N SER A 155 -33.81 32.56 -78.46
CA SER A 155 -35.24 32.95 -78.26
C SER A 155 -36.29 31.85 -77.93
N PRO A 156 -37.51 32.18 -77.45
CA PRO A 156 -37.82 32.40 -76.03
C PRO A 156 -39.16 31.76 -75.60
N TRP A 157 -39.19 30.85 -74.63
CA TRP A 157 -40.49 30.43 -74.06
C TRP A 157 -40.42 30.26 -72.55
N THR A 158 -41.11 31.17 -71.89
CA THR A 158 -41.50 31.17 -70.48
C THR A 158 -42.47 30.03 -70.15
N SER A 159 -42.16 29.38 -69.01
CA SER A 159 -43.08 28.73 -68.05
C SER A 159 -43.59 27.32 -68.38
N PRO A 160 -43.83 26.43 -67.38
CA PRO A 160 -44.20 26.75 -66.00
C PRO A 160 -43.37 26.05 -64.90
N ALA A 161 -43.55 26.56 -63.68
CA ALA A 161 -43.02 26.04 -62.43
C ALA A 161 -43.10 24.50 -62.33
N THR A 162 -41.94 23.86 -62.18
CA THR A 162 -41.86 22.52 -61.60
C THR A 162 -42.34 22.61 -60.16
N PRO A 163 -43.43 21.91 -59.77
CA PRO A 163 -43.75 21.78 -58.38
C PRO A 163 -42.58 21.04 -57.72
N SER A 164 -42.08 21.61 -56.63
CA SER A 164 -41.18 20.95 -55.70
C SER A 164 -41.69 19.53 -55.51
N ILE A 165 -40.93 18.56 -56.02
CA ILE A 165 -41.13 17.14 -55.73
C ILE A 165 -40.99 17.04 -54.21
N GLU A 166 -42.15 17.05 -53.54
CA GLU A 166 -42.29 16.63 -52.16
C GLU A 166 -41.56 15.29 -52.08
N ARG A 167 -40.44 15.31 -51.36
CA ARG A 167 -39.64 14.12 -51.11
C ARG A 167 -40.55 13.13 -50.40
N ASP A 168 -40.92 12.13 -51.19
CA ASP A 168 -41.74 10.98 -50.88
C ASP A 168 -41.46 10.47 -49.45
N VAL A 169 -42.47 10.57 -48.58
CA VAL A 169 -42.44 10.14 -47.17
C VAL A 169 -42.46 8.60 -47.05
N ARG A 170 -42.19 7.86 -48.14
CA ARG A 170 -42.22 6.39 -48.18
C ARG A 170 -41.08 5.75 -48.96
N ARG A 171 -39.93 6.42 -49.13
CA ARG A 171 -38.74 5.68 -49.59
C ARG A 171 -38.17 4.87 -48.41
N PRO A 172 -38.05 3.53 -48.52
CA PRO A 172 -37.33 2.76 -47.52
C PRO A 172 -35.92 3.35 -47.36
N PRO A 173 -35.42 3.49 -46.13
CA PRO A 173 -34.13 4.13 -45.89
C PRO A 173 -33.09 3.47 -46.79
N SER A 174 -32.40 4.29 -47.57
CA SER A 174 -31.32 3.80 -48.43
C SER A 174 -30.30 3.09 -47.55
N TYR A 175 -29.67 2.01 -48.02
CA TYR A 175 -28.60 1.34 -47.29
C TYR A 175 -27.52 2.33 -46.81
N VAL A 176 -27.26 3.36 -47.62
CA VAL A 176 -26.35 4.47 -47.29
C VAL A 176 -26.87 5.31 -46.11
N GLU A 177 -28.17 5.57 -46.02
CA GLU A 177 -28.77 6.32 -44.89
C GLU A 177 -28.71 5.50 -43.59
N MET A 178 -29.02 4.20 -43.65
CA MET A 178 -28.88 3.32 -42.47
C MET A 178 -27.43 3.18 -42.02
N ALA A 179 -26.48 3.09 -42.96
CA ALA A 179 -25.06 3.04 -42.66
C ALA A 179 -24.56 4.35 -42.02
N ASN A 180 -24.99 5.51 -42.54
CA ASN A 180 -24.65 6.81 -41.97
C ASN A 180 -25.28 7.01 -40.58
N GLU A 181 -26.52 6.57 -40.39
CA GLU A 181 -27.17 6.61 -39.07
C GLU A 181 -26.44 5.71 -38.06
N THR A 182 -25.98 4.54 -38.50
CA THR A 182 -25.17 3.64 -37.67
C THR A 182 -23.82 4.27 -37.31
N LEU A 183 -23.16 4.92 -38.27
CA LEU A 183 -21.91 5.66 -38.04
C LEU A 183 -22.11 6.78 -37.01
N ASN A 184 -23.15 7.61 -37.18
CA ASN A 184 -23.46 8.70 -36.26
C ASN A 184 -23.73 8.19 -34.83
N ARG A 185 -24.40 7.04 -34.69
CA ARG A 185 -24.61 6.41 -33.38
C ARG A 185 -23.30 5.96 -32.76
N MET A 186 -22.45 5.27 -33.52
CA MET A 186 -21.12 4.85 -33.04
C MET A 186 -20.24 6.04 -32.66
N GLU A 187 -20.26 7.13 -33.42
CA GLU A 187 -19.53 8.35 -33.09
C GLU A 187 -20.05 8.99 -31.80
N SER A 188 -21.37 9.05 -31.62
CA SER A 188 -21.98 9.54 -30.38
C SER A 188 -21.60 8.70 -29.17
N ASP A 189 -21.61 7.37 -29.31
CA ASP A 189 -21.25 6.46 -28.22
C ASP A 189 -19.75 6.52 -27.90
N LEU A 190 -18.91 6.66 -28.94
CA LEU A 190 -17.47 6.86 -28.76
C LEU A 190 -17.18 8.17 -28.03
N GLU A 191 -17.92 9.25 -28.31
CA GLU A 191 -17.76 10.52 -27.60
C GLU A 191 -18.21 10.42 -26.13
N LYS A 192 -19.30 9.70 -25.85
CA LYS A 192 -19.71 9.40 -24.45
C LYS A 192 -18.64 8.62 -23.72
N GLU A 193 -18.08 7.58 -24.34
CA GLU A 193 -17.00 6.78 -23.76
C GLU A 193 -15.70 7.59 -23.55
N ARG A 194 -15.39 8.54 -24.44
CA ARG A 194 -14.29 9.47 -24.23
C ARG A 194 -14.53 10.35 -23.01
N ALA A 195 -15.75 10.86 -22.85
CA ALA A 195 -16.13 11.68 -21.71
C ALA A 195 -16.08 10.89 -20.38
N THR A 196 -16.60 9.66 -20.35
CA THR A 196 -16.51 8.78 -19.16
C THR A 196 -15.05 8.48 -18.82
N THR A 197 -14.23 8.15 -19.83
CA THR A 197 -12.81 7.86 -19.62
C THR A 197 -12.06 9.09 -19.10
N ALA A 198 -12.38 10.29 -19.60
CA ALA A 198 -11.79 11.54 -19.11
C ALA A 198 -12.17 11.80 -17.64
N SER A 199 -13.45 11.61 -17.29
CA SER A 199 -13.93 11.76 -15.91
C SER A 199 -13.26 10.77 -14.95
N LEU A 200 -13.16 9.49 -15.33
CA LEU A 200 -12.49 8.47 -14.53
C LEU A 200 -11.00 8.78 -14.34
N ARG A 201 -10.31 9.28 -15.37
CA ARG A 201 -8.91 9.72 -15.25
C ARG A 201 -8.76 10.87 -14.27
N GLN A 202 -9.68 11.84 -14.28
CA GLN A 202 -9.68 12.93 -13.32
C GLN A 202 -9.85 12.42 -11.89
N GLN A 203 -10.82 11.53 -11.64
CA GLN A 203 -11.03 10.93 -10.32
C GLN A 203 -9.79 10.16 -9.83
N LEU A 204 -9.15 9.38 -10.71
CA LEU A 204 -7.90 8.68 -10.37
C LEU A 204 -6.77 9.66 -10.03
N GLN A 205 -6.68 10.79 -10.72
CA GLN A 205 -5.70 11.82 -10.41
C GLN A 205 -5.98 12.47 -9.05
N GLU A 206 -7.23 12.81 -8.75
CA GLU A 206 -7.65 13.36 -7.46
C GLU A 206 -7.37 12.38 -6.31
N MET A 207 -7.74 11.11 -6.47
CA MET A 207 -7.44 10.06 -5.49
C MET A 207 -5.94 9.85 -5.31
N SER A 208 -5.16 9.92 -6.38
CA SER A 208 -3.69 9.83 -6.33
C SER A 208 -3.08 10.99 -5.55
N VAL A 209 -3.56 12.21 -5.75
CA VAL A 209 -3.14 13.38 -4.97
C VAL A 209 -3.54 13.20 -3.50
N HIS A 210 -4.77 12.76 -3.23
CA HIS A 210 -5.24 12.53 -1.86
C HIS A 210 -4.38 11.50 -1.11
N ALA A 211 -4.07 10.37 -1.75
CA ALA A 211 -3.20 9.33 -1.19
C ALA A 211 -1.78 9.85 -0.90
N LYS A 212 -1.21 10.67 -1.79
CA LYS A 212 0.12 11.29 -1.58
C LYS A 212 0.11 12.26 -0.40
N THR A 213 -0.91 13.12 -0.30
CA THR A 213 -1.06 14.06 0.81
C THR A 213 -1.23 13.33 2.14
N GLN A 214 -2.05 12.28 2.16
CA GLN A 214 -2.20 11.43 3.36
C GLN A 214 -0.89 10.77 3.76
N ALA A 215 -0.10 10.26 2.81
CA ALA A 215 1.19 9.66 3.10
C ALA A 215 2.16 10.65 3.77
N VAL A 216 2.24 11.87 3.25
CA VAL A 216 3.06 12.95 3.84
C VAL A 216 2.58 13.32 5.25
N ALA A 217 1.26 13.46 5.45
CA ALA A 217 0.70 13.76 6.77
C ALA A 217 0.99 12.66 7.80
N LEU A 218 0.94 11.38 7.37
CA LEU A 218 1.22 10.24 8.22
C LEU A 218 2.70 10.20 8.63
N ASP A 219 3.61 10.55 7.72
CA ASP A 219 5.03 10.63 8.03
C ASP A 219 5.36 11.81 8.95
N ALA A 220 4.70 12.96 8.78
CA ALA A 220 4.79 14.08 9.72
C ALA A 220 4.31 13.68 11.13
N ALA A 221 3.16 13.02 11.24
CA ALA A 221 2.62 12.56 12.52
C ALA A 221 3.54 11.55 13.22
N LYS A 222 4.19 10.65 12.46
CA LYS A 222 5.21 9.73 13.01
C LYS A 222 6.41 10.48 13.55
N GLN A 223 6.87 11.52 12.85
CA GLN A 223 8.00 12.33 13.28
C GLN A 223 7.68 13.07 14.58
N ASP A 224 6.48 13.65 14.69
CA ASP A 224 6.01 14.33 15.90
C ASP A 224 5.90 13.37 17.09
N LEU A 225 5.34 12.19 16.87
CA LEU A 225 5.27 11.13 17.89
C LEU A 225 6.67 10.74 18.37
N GLN A 226 7.61 10.55 17.45
CA GLN A 226 8.99 10.21 17.80
C GLN A 226 9.66 11.34 18.59
N SER A 227 9.47 12.59 18.18
CA SER A 227 9.95 13.78 18.90
C SER A 227 9.39 13.81 20.34
N SER A 228 8.07 13.67 20.49
CA SER A 228 7.40 13.61 21.79
C SER A 228 7.93 12.49 22.67
N LYS A 229 8.13 11.28 22.11
CA LYS A 229 8.71 10.14 22.83
C LYS A 229 10.11 10.44 23.33
N THR A 230 10.97 11.06 22.51
CA THR A 230 12.33 11.44 22.93
C THR A 230 12.32 12.50 24.02
N MET A 231 11.42 13.49 23.94
CA MET A 231 11.27 14.52 24.97
C MET A 231 10.79 13.92 26.29
N HIS A 232 9.79 13.07 26.25
CA HIS A 232 9.30 12.39 27.45
C HIS A 232 10.36 11.49 28.09
N HIS A 233 11.13 10.75 27.29
CA HIS A 233 12.21 9.92 27.79
C HIS A 233 13.26 10.74 28.54
N ARG A 234 13.72 11.87 27.96
CA ARG A 234 14.66 12.79 28.62
C ARG A 234 14.10 13.35 29.93
N GLU A 235 12.82 13.67 29.96
CA GLU A 235 12.18 14.19 31.16
C GLU A 235 12.11 13.13 32.27
N VAL A 236 11.82 11.88 31.93
CA VAL A 236 11.88 10.76 32.87
C VAL A 236 13.30 10.57 33.42
N GLU A 237 14.32 10.61 32.56
CA GLU A 237 15.72 10.53 33.00
C GLU A 237 16.09 11.69 33.93
N ARG A 238 15.66 12.91 33.60
CA ARG A 238 15.85 14.10 34.44
C ARG A 238 15.23 13.92 35.82
N MET A 239 13.99 13.44 35.89
CA MET A 239 13.28 13.18 37.14
C MET A 239 13.95 12.07 37.96
N GLN A 240 14.42 11.01 37.31
CA GLN A 240 15.16 9.93 37.97
C GLN A 240 16.47 10.43 38.59
N MET A 241 17.22 11.29 37.88
CA MET A 241 18.44 11.90 38.41
C MET A 241 18.15 12.80 39.62
N LEU A 242 17.11 13.64 39.55
CA LEU A 242 16.71 14.48 40.68
C LEU A 242 16.32 13.65 41.90
N HIS A 243 15.47 12.64 41.71
CA HIS A 243 15.07 11.75 42.79
C HIS A 243 16.27 11.01 43.41
N ALA A 244 17.23 10.56 42.61
CA ALA A 244 18.45 9.93 43.12
C ALA A 244 19.25 10.88 44.02
N VAL A 245 19.41 12.14 43.61
CA VAL A 245 20.10 13.17 44.41
C VAL A 245 19.35 13.42 45.73
N GLU A 246 18.04 13.59 45.68
CA GLU A 246 17.21 13.80 46.89
C GLU A 246 17.31 12.64 47.88
N VAL A 247 17.28 11.39 47.39
CA VAL A 247 17.43 10.20 48.22
C VAL A 247 18.81 10.15 48.88
N ASP A 248 19.88 10.50 48.14
CA ASP A 248 21.23 10.52 48.69
C ASP A 248 21.42 11.63 49.73
N GLU A 249 20.82 12.81 49.52
CA GLU A 249 20.79 13.88 50.52
C GLU A 249 20.05 13.46 51.79
N LEU A 250 18.89 12.79 51.64
CA LEU A 250 18.12 12.30 52.77
C LEU A 250 18.88 11.23 53.56
N LYS A 251 19.54 10.28 52.87
CA LYS A 251 20.43 9.29 53.49
C LYS A 251 21.57 9.95 54.25
N LYS A 252 22.24 10.94 53.65
CA LYS A 252 23.32 11.71 54.32
C LYS A 252 22.80 12.43 55.56
N LYS A 253 21.62 13.05 55.49
CA LYS A 253 20.98 13.73 56.64
C LYS A 253 20.66 12.74 57.76
N HIS A 254 20.06 11.60 57.43
CA HIS A 254 19.73 10.56 58.40
C HIS A 254 21.00 9.98 59.06
N HIS A 255 22.05 9.74 58.27
CA HIS A 255 23.33 9.28 58.80
C HIS A 255 23.94 10.27 59.79
N ARG A 256 23.90 11.58 59.49
CA ARG A 256 24.33 12.63 60.44
C ARG A 256 23.51 12.62 61.72
N GLN A 257 22.18 12.50 61.62
CA GLN A 257 21.31 12.43 62.80
C GLN A 257 21.63 11.22 63.68
N ILE A 258 21.90 10.06 63.08
CA ILE A 258 22.34 8.86 63.83
C ILE A 258 23.67 9.13 64.54
N GLN A 259 24.65 9.70 63.85
CA GLN A 259 25.95 10.03 64.46
C GLN A 259 25.81 11.02 65.62
N GLU A 260 24.99 12.06 65.46
CA GLU A 260 24.70 13.03 66.52
C GLU A 260 24.06 12.37 67.74
N ALA A 261 23.08 11.48 67.52
CA ALA A 261 22.43 10.73 68.59
C ALA A 261 23.41 9.80 69.34
N ILE A 262 24.33 9.14 68.63
CA ILE A 262 25.39 8.33 69.25
C ILE A 262 26.28 9.20 70.15
N LEU A 263 26.78 10.32 69.63
CA LEU A 263 27.63 11.25 70.39
C LEU A 263 26.90 11.83 71.60
N GLN A 264 25.60 12.13 71.48
CA GLN A 264 24.79 12.61 72.59
C GLN A 264 24.64 11.54 73.68
N ASN A 265 24.34 10.30 73.30
CA ASN A 265 24.26 9.18 74.24
C ASN A 265 25.60 8.95 74.95
N GLU A 266 26.73 9.01 74.25
CA GLU A 266 28.06 8.89 74.84
C GLU A 266 28.32 10.00 75.87
N ARG A 267 27.95 11.24 75.56
CA ARG A 267 28.06 12.37 76.50
C ARG A 267 27.20 12.16 77.75
N THR A 268 25.96 11.73 77.58
CA THR A 268 25.06 11.42 78.69
C THR A 268 25.65 10.32 79.57
N MET A 269 26.11 9.22 78.97
CA MET A 269 26.74 8.12 79.69
C MET A 269 28.01 8.54 80.44
N ALA A 270 28.85 9.38 79.83
CA ALA A 270 30.03 9.94 80.47
C ALA A 270 29.67 10.85 81.66
N GLN A 271 28.64 11.69 81.51
CA GLN A 271 28.15 12.56 82.58
C GLN A 271 27.57 11.75 83.75
N THR A 272 26.77 10.71 83.47
CA THR A 272 26.24 9.81 84.52
C THR A 272 27.37 9.12 85.26
N ARG A 273 28.41 8.64 84.55
CA ARG A 273 29.61 8.05 85.19
C ARG A 273 30.34 9.06 86.07
N ALA A 274 30.55 10.28 85.60
CA ALA A 274 31.20 11.35 86.38
C ALA A 274 30.40 11.71 87.64
N ASN A 275 29.08 11.86 87.53
CA ASN A 275 28.21 12.12 88.67
C ASN A 275 28.26 10.98 89.69
N ALA A 276 28.17 9.72 89.24
CA ALA A 276 28.28 8.55 90.12
C ALA A 276 29.63 8.48 90.85
N THR A 277 30.73 8.87 90.18
CA THR A 277 32.04 8.97 90.84
C THR A 277 32.10 10.10 91.86
N ALA A 278 31.46 11.24 91.59
CA ALA A 278 31.42 12.38 92.50
C ALA A 278 30.57 12.10 93.75
N GLU A 279 29.41 11.45 93.60
CA GLU A 279 28.57 11.01 94.73
C GLU A 279 29.31 10.03 95.65
N ARG A 280 30.17 9.18 95.08
CA ARG A 280 31.01 8.24 95.85
C ARG A 280 32.16 8.91 96.60
N MET A 281 32.49 10.16 96.27
CA MET A 281 33.55 10.97 96.92
C MET A 281 33.02 11.95 97.98
N LEU A 282 31.71 12.00 98.23
CA LEU A 282 31.16 12.77 99.36
C LEU A 282 31.39 12.03 100.70
N PRO A 283 31.78 12.71 101.80
CA PRO A 283 32.13 12.05 103.05
C PRO A 283 30.88 11.45 103.70
N LEU A 284 30.99 10.19 104.14
CA LEU A 284 29.99 9.54 105.01
C LEU A 284 29.75 10.40 106.25
N GLY A 285 28.60 11.07 106.31
CA GLY A 285 28.27 11.90 107.46
C GLY A 285 26.89 12.53 107.39
N ALA A 286 25.82 11.75 107.26
CA ALA A 286 24.53 12.03 107.91
C ALA A 286 23.51 10.90 107.67
N TYR A 287 23.05 10.35 108.79
CA TYR A 287 21.92 9.44 108.99
C TYR A 287 20.63 9.78 108.22
N ALA A 288 19.93 8.75 107.73
CA ALA A 288 18.48 8.63 107.93
C ALA A 288 18.02 7.17 107.74
N MET A 289 17.63 6.54 108.86
CA MET A 289 16.85 5.32 108.90
C MET A 289 15.44 5.60 108.36
N ILE A 290 15.06 4.97 107.23
CA ILE A 290 13.65 4.77 106.85
C ILE A 290 13.48 3.37 106.26
N VAL A 291 12.78 2.55 107.05
CA VAL A 291 11.91 1.38 106.78
C VAL A 291 11.80 0.90 105.30
N PRO A 292 11.96 -0.42 105.03
CA PRO A 292 11.64 -1.02 103.74
C PRO A 292 10.13 -1.31 103.63
N PRO A 293 9.45 -0.96 102.53
CA PRO A 293 8.20 -1.58 102.16
C PRO A 293 8.43 -2.75 101.20
N ASP A 294 7.60 -3.76 101.42
CA ASP A 294 7.39 -5.00 100.70
C ASP A 294 7.50 -4.95 99.17
N ASP A 295 8.12 -6.01 98.63
CA ASP A 295 7.67 -6.83 97.50
C ASP A 295 6.68 -6.21 96.51
N SER A 296 7.20 -5.60 95.44
CA SER A 296 6.61 -5.64 94.09
C SER A 296 7.60 -5.12 93.04
N MET A 297 8.81 -5.70 92.97
CA MET A 297 9.75 -5.49 91.86
C MET A 297 9.38 -6.38 90.68
N GLY A 298 8.39 -5.95 89.91
CA GLY A 298 7.94 -6.67 88.72
C GLY A 298 6.95 -5.86 87.89
N SER A 299 7.28 -4.63 87.49
CA SER A 299 6.44 -3.88 86.54
C SER A 299 7.08 -2.63 85.90
N ALA A 300 8.40 -2.43 85.93
CA ALA A 300 9.03 -1.31 85.22
C ALA A 300 9.55 -1.70 83.82
N GLY A 301 9.95 -2.97 83.64
CA GLY A 301 10.40 -3.50 82.34
C GLY A 301 9.26 -3.78 81.36
N GLU A 302 8.07 -4.16 81.87
CA GLU A 302 6.92 -4.49 81.01
C GLU A 302 6.38 -3.26 80.28
N SER A 303 6.29 -2.08 80.93
CA SER A 303 5.83 -0.86 80.27
C SER A 303 6.75 -0.42 79.13
N SER A 304 8.08 -0.51 79.30
CA SER A 304 9.04 -0.15 78.25
C SER A 304 9.01 -1.12 77.07
N ILE A 305 8.74 -2.41 77.32
CA ILE A 305 8.60 -3.41 76.26
C ILE A 305 7.27 -3.21 75.53
N GLN A 306 6.19 -2.90 76.24
CA GLN A 306 4.88 -2.63 75.65
C GLN A 306 4.90 -1.36 74.80
N ASP A 307 5.59 -0.31 75.23
CA ASP A 307 5.77 0.92 74.43
C ASP A 307 6.59 0.65 73.16
N PHE A 308 7.61 -0.21 73.24
CA PHE A 308 8.41 -0.60 72.08
C PHE A 308 7.61 -1.46 71.08
N LEU A 309 6.79 -2.40 71.57
CA LEU A 309 5.90 -3.20 70.72
C LEU A 309 4.82 -2.34 70.06
N ALA A 310 4.25 -1.38 70.78
CA ALA A 310 3.28 -0.43 70.23
C ALA A 310 3.90 0.48 69.16
N TYR A 311 5.19 0.82 69.29
CA TYR A 311 5.93 1.54 68.26
C TYR A 311 6.12 0.71 66.98
N ILE A 312 6.47 -0.58 67.11
CA ILE A 312 6.62 -1.49 65.95
C ILE A 312 5.30 -1.62 65.18
N ASP A 313 4.17 -1.78 65.88
CA ASP A 313 2.86 -1.89 65.25
C ASP A 313 2.48 -0.61 64.49
N ARG A 314 2.72 0.58 65.07
CA ARG A 314 2.49 1.85 64.35
C ARG A 314 3.39 1.99 63.12
N PHE A 315 4.67 1.64 63.26
CA PHE A 315 5.62 1.72 62.16
C PHE A 315 5.24 0.80 60.99
N GLN A 316 4.76 -0.42 61.27
CA GLN A 316 4.25 -1.33 60.24
C GLN A 316 3.00 -0.80 59.54
N VAL A 317 2.05 -0.22 60.28
CA VAL A 317 0.84 0.35 59.68
C VAL A 317 1.17 1.53 58.75
N GLU A 318 2.06 2.43 59.17
CA GLU A 318 2.47 3.58 58.35
C GLU A 318 3.23 3.16 57.09
N THR A 319 4.14 2.19 57.20
CA THR A 319 4.89 1.67 56.04
C THR A 319 4.01 0.92 55.04
N CYS A 320 3.02 0.15 55.51
CA CYS A 320 2.01 -0.47 54.64
C CYS A 320 1.09 0.55 53.94
N ALA A 321 0.74 1.65 54.62
CA ALA A 321 -0.07 2.71 54.03
C ALA A 321 0.67 3.47 52.90
N LEU A 322 1.98 3.68 53.07
CA LEU A 322 2.84 4.32 52.06
C LEU A 322 3.02 3.44 50.80
N THR A 323 3.15 2.12 50.96
CA THR A 323 3.26 1.19 49.84
C THR A 323 1.94 0.96 49.10
N ARG A 324 0.79 1.07 49.77
CA ARG A 324 -0.52 1.04 49.07
C ARG A 324 -0.74 2.29 48.22
N LYS A 325 -0.35 3.48 48.69
CA LYS A 325 -0.48 4.73 47.93
C LYS A 325 0.43 4.79 46.69
N SER A 326 1.51 4.00 46.61
CA SER A 326 2.36 3.94 45.43
C SER A 326 1.89 2.95 44.35
N ASN A 327 0.88 2.12 44.65
CA ASN A 327 0.41 1.04 43.78
C ASN A 327 -1.03 1.22 43.27
N ASP A 328 -1.65 2.38 43.48
CA ASP A 328 -2.92 2.68 42.83
C ASP A 328 -2.69 2.84 41.32
N PRO A 329 -3.31 1.98 40.47
CA PRO A 329 -3.25 2.16 39.03
C PRO A 329 -3.92 3.49 38.67
N MET A 330 -3.14 4.38 38.05
CA MET A 330 -3.62 5.63 37.42
C MET A 330 -4.95 5.38 36.69
N PRO A 331 -5.99 6.20 36.93
CA PRO A 331 -7.26 6.03 36.25
C PRO A 331 -7.03 6.18 34.73
N ALA A 332 -7.39 5.13 34.00
CA ALA A 332 -7.33 5.09 32.55
C ALA A 332 -8.02 6.34 31.99
N ARG A 333 -7.26 7.16 31.25
CA ARG A 333 -7.79 8.28 30.49
C ARG A 333 -8.88 7.74 29.57
N ARG A 334 -10.13 8.17 29.82
CA ARG A 334 -11.24 7.94 28.89
C ARG A 334 -10.87 8.55 27.54
N SER A 335 -10.80 7.72 26.51
CA SER A 335 -10.76 8.16 25.12
C SER A 335 -12.03 8.95 24.81
N SER A 336 -11.83 10.23 24.53
CA SER A 336 -12.83 11.10 23.92
C SER A 336 -12.77 10.91 22.41
N ASP A 337 -13.36 9.84 21.90
CA ASP A 337 -13.72 9.73 20.48
C ASP A 337 -15.23 9.79 20.36
N ALA A 338 -15.74 11.01 20.30
CA ALA A 338 -17.06 11.33 19.80
C ALA A 338 -16.99 12.74 19.20
N LEU A 339 -17.57 12.91 18.00
CA LEU A 339 -17.73 14.13 17.18
C LEU A 339 -16.57 14.36 16.18
N LEU A 340 -16.75 14.34 14.85
CA LEU A 340 -17.94 14.56 14.01
C LEU A 340 -17.87 13.75 12.72
N GLY A 341 -18.95 13.00 12.45
CA GLY A 341 -19.47 12.84 11.11
C GLY A 341 -20.46 13.98 10.83
N GLY A 342 -20.31 14.60 9.67
CA GLY A 342 -21.15 15.64 9.11
C GLY A 342 -20.74 15.85 7.66
#